data_AF-A0A194UML8-F1
#
_entry.id   AF-A0A194UML8-F1
#
_cell.length_a   1.000
_cell.length_b   1.000
_cell.length_c   1.000
_cell.angle_alpha   90.00
_cell.angle_beta   90.00
_cell.angle_gamma   90.00
#
_symmetry.space_group_name_H-M   'P 1'
#
loop_
_entity.id
_entity.type
_entity.pdbx_description
1 polymer ?
#
loop_
_entity_poly.entity_id
_entity_poly.type
_entity_poly.pdbx_seq_one_letter_code
_entity_poly.pdbx_strand_id
1 'polypeptide(L)'
;QRPPPEGTIFSNGGAYNPSKTERGNTRLKEELNRWTQARGYGVKILRSKLAGARAKLVVSCVFAGSPRYRDGERHETAEEEQRRRERARTDGYRFYKKRASKLRDCPMRFMLHEIVPGSGMFVVKHSDAPEHQRCNHEPEPVPEVGEADVSLLSPE
;
A
#
# COMPACT_ATOMS: atom_id res chain seq x y z
N GLN A 1 4.32 10.39 10.17
CA GLN A 1 5.32 10.16 9.10
C GLN A 1 5.05 11.09 7.90
N ARG A 2 6.01 11.30 6.99
CA ARG A 2 5.93 12.27 5.84
C ARG A 2 6.33 11.58 4.53
N PRO A 3 5.81 11.99 3.36
CA PRO A 3 6.19 11.45 2.07
C PRO A 3 7.69 11.68 1.79
N PRO A 4 8.26 10.98 0.78
CA PRO A 4 9.59 11.29 0.31
C PRO A 4 9.76 12.77 -0.05
N PRO A 5 10.94 13.38 0.18
CA PRO A 5 11.22 14.75 -0.25
C PRO A 5 10.92 14.92 -1.74
N GLU A 6 10.42 16.10 -2.11
CA GLU A 6 10.24 16.43 -3.53
C GLU A 6 11.58 16.33 -4.27
N GLY A 7 11.57 15.78 -5.48
CA GLY A 7 12.79 15.54 -6.24
C GLY A 7 13.46 14.18 -5.95
N THR A 8 13.04 13.43 -4.93
CA THR A 8 13.54 12.06 -4.70
C THR A 8 13.23 11.18 -5.92
N ILE A 9 14.19 10.37 -6.33
CA ILE A 9 14.06 9.52 -7.53
C ILE A 9 13.92 8.06 -7.13
N PHE A 10 12.98 7.35 -7.77
CA PHE A 10 12.78 5.91 -7.67
C PHE A 10 12.87 5.25 -9.04
N SER A 11 13.36 4.02 -9.09
CA SER A 11 13.54 3.26 -10.31
C SER A 11 12.66 2.02 -10.34
N ASN A 12 12.05 1.76 -11.49
CA ASN A 12 11.45 0.46 -11.77
C ASN A 12 12.47 -0.57 -12.31
N GLY A 13 13.74 -0.16 -12.54
CA GLY A 13 14.77 -1.00 -13.18
C GLY A 13 14.53 -1.31 -14.66
N GLY A 14 13.53 -0.69 -15.27
CA GLY A 14 13.13 -0.84 -16.66
C GLY A 14 11.80 -0.13 -16.93
N ALA A 15 11.37 -0.10 -18.18
CA ALA A 15 10.17 0.62 -18.60
C ALA A 15 8.95 0.27 -17.73
N TYR A 16 8.28 1.31 -17.21
CA TYR A 16 7.06 1.13 -16.45
C TYR A 16 5.90 0.75 -17.37
N ASN A 17 5.19 -0.32 -17.03
CA ASN A 17 4.05 -0.78 -17.82
C ASN A 17 2.76 -0.66 -17.00
N PRO A 18 1.86 0.30 -17.30
CA PRO A 18 0.63 0.51 -16.54
C PRO A 18 -0.35 -0.67 -16.62
N SER A 19 -0.24 -1.51 -17.66
CA SER A 19 -1.10 -2.67 -17.89
C SER A 19 -0.62 -3.93 -17.16
N LYS A 20 0.61 -3.96 -16.62
CA LYS A 20 1.15 -5.09 -15.85
C LYS A 20 1.04 -4.80 -14.35
N THR A 21 0.19 -5.56 -13.66
CA THR A 21 -0.17 -5.28 -12.26
C THR A 21 0.83 -5.83 -11.23
N GLU A 22 1.59 -6.89 -11.53
CA GLU A 22 2.48 -7.54 -10.55
C GLU A 22 3.94 -7.68 -10.96
N ARG A 23 4.29 -8.40 -12.03
CA ARG A 23 5.71 -8.69 -12.37
C ARG A 23 6.47 -7.53 -13.01
N GLY A 24 5.79 -6.64 -13.74
CA GLY A 24 6.45 -5.57 -14.50
C GLY A 24 6.84 -4.35 -13.66
N ASN A 25 6.22 -4.18 -12.49
CA ASN A 25 6.36 -3.00 -11.65
C ASN A 25 6.76 -3.36 -10.20
N THR A 26 7.25 -4.58 -9.96
CA THR A 26 7.56 -5.09 -8.62
C THR A 26 8.68 -4.27 -7.99
N ARG A 27 9.74 -3.99 -8.75
CA ARG A 27 10.92 -3.27 -8.27
C ARG A 27 10.60 -1.86 -7.81
N LEU A 28 9.77 -1.11 -8.55
CA LEU A 28 9.33 0.22 -8.10
C LEU A 28 8.56 0.16 -6.77
N LYS A 29 7.67 -0.84 -6.62
CA LYS A 29 6.93 -1.03 -5.36
C LYS A 29 7.87 -1.40 -4.20
N GLU A 30 8.86 -2.25 -4.44
CA GLU A 30 9.87 -2.64 -3.46
C GLU A 30 10.74 -1.47 -3.04
N GLU A 31 11.22 -0.64 -3.98
CA GLU A 31 12.02 0.54 -3.65
C GLU A 31 11.23 1.57 -2.83
N LEU A 32 9.96 1.80 -3.21
CA LEU A 32 9.07 2.67 -2.44
C LEU A 32 8.85 2.13 -1.03
N ASN A 33 8.48 0.85 -0.90
CA ASN A 33 8.24 0.24 0.41
C ASN A 33 9.50 0.20 1.26
N ARG A 34 10.67 -0.12 0.70
CA ARG A 34 11.94 -0.10 1.42
C ARG A 34 12.21 1.29 2.02
N TRP A 35 11.99 2.34 1.23
CA TRP A 35 12.20 3.71 1.69
C TRP A 35 11.20 4.12 2.78
N THR A 36 9.92 3.79 2.61
CA THR A 36 8.85 4.24 3.52
C THR A 36 8.78 3.39 4.80
N GLN A 37 9.02 2.08 4.71
CA GLN A 37 9.03 1.17 5.86
C GLN A 37 10.18 1.48 6.81
N ALA A 38 11.35 1.85 6.29
CA ALA A 38 12.46 2.36 7.11
C ALA A 38 12.10 3.65 7.89
N ARG A 39 10.96 4.27 7.56
CA ARG A 39 10.41 5.47 8.23
C ARG A 39 9.07 5.18 8.94
N GLY A 40 8.76 3.89 9.12
CA GLY A 40 7.62 3.42 9.89
C GLY A 40 6.27 3.53 9.19
N TYR A 41 6.20 3.44 7.86
CA TYR A 41 4.92 3.35 7.15
C TYR A 41 4.98 2.64 5.80
N GLY A 42 3.92 1.92 5.44
CA GLY A 42 3.74 1.34 4.10
C GLY A 42 3.07 2.29 3.10
N VAL A 43 3.31 2.05 1.80
CA VAL A 43 2.62 2.73 0.70
C VAL A 43 2.06 1.77 -0.34
N LYS A 44 1.08 2.25 -1.11
CA LYS A 44 0.50 1.56 -2.26
C LYS A 44 0.35 2.53 -3.44
N ILE A 45 0.57 2.03 -4.65
CA ILE A 45 0.21 2.78 -5.87
C ILE A 45 -1.30 2.69 -6.02
N LEU A 46 -1.99 3.81 -5.85
CA LEU A 46 -3.44 3.89 -5.87
C LEU A 46 -4.00 4.05 -7.28
N ARG A 47 -3.36 4.91 -8.09
CA ARG A 47 -3.75 5.15 -9.48
C ARG A 47 -2.51 5.28 -10.35
N SER A 48 -2.63 4.82 -11.58
CA SER A 48 -1.65 5.01 -12.64
C SER A 48 -2.35 5.65 -13.82
N LYS A 49 -1.79 6.74 -14.34
CA LYS A 49 -2.31 7.45 -15.52
C LYS A 49 -1.16 7.78 -16.45
N LEU A 50 -1.39 7.61 -17.75
CA LEU A 50 -0.49 8.17 -18.76
C LEU A 50 -0.85 9.64 -19.01
N ALA A 51 0.14 10.52 -18.92
CA ALA A 51 0.03 11.92 -19.30
C ALA A 51 0.93 12.14 -20.53
N GLY A 52 0.32 11.97 -21.71
CA GLY A 52 1.08 11.80 -22.96
C GLY A 52 1.86 10.49 -22.91
N ALA A 53 3.15 10.54 -23.24
CA ALA A 53 4.04 9.38 -23.21
C ALA A 53 4.59 9.05 -21.81
N ARG A 54 4.36 9.90 -20.80
CA ARG A 54 4.91 9.75 -19.45
C ARG A 54 3.90 9.10 -18.50
N ALA A 55 4.37 8.20 -17.65
CA ALA A 55 3.57 7.69 -16.55
C ALA A 55 3.51 8.69 -15.38
N LYS A 56 2.31 8.87 -14.82
CA LYS A 56 2.04 9.58 -13.56
C LYS A 56 1.35 8.63 -12.59
N LEU A 57 1.94 8.43 -11.42
CA LEU A 57 1.43 7.53 -10.40
C LEU A 57 1.00 8.32 -9.17
N VAL A 58 -0.17 7.99 -8.64
CA VAL A 58 -0.61 8.49 -7.33
C VAL A 58 -0.30 7.40 -6.32
N VAL A 59 0.54 7.73 -5.35
CA VAL A 59 0.94 6.85 -4.24
C VAL A 59 0.24 7.34 -2.97
N SER A 60 -0.28 6.41 -2.18
CA SER A 60 -0.94 6.70 -0.90
C SER A 60 -0.41 5.81 0.20
N CYS A 61 -0.61 6.20 1.46
CA CYS A 61 -0.46 5.29 2.59
C CYS A 61 -1.27 4.00 2.38
N VAL A 62 -0.79 2.87 2.91
CA VAL A 62 -1.57 1.62 2.95
C VAL A 62 -2.89 1.79 3.70
N PHE A 63 -2.91 2.61 4.76
CA PHE A 63 -4.08 2.93 5.58
C PHE A 63 -4.98 4.02 4.98
N ALA A 64 -4.67 4.53 3.79
CA ALA A 64 -5.51 5.51 3.11
C ALA A 64 -6.83 4.88 2.61
N GLY A 65 -7.92 5.60 2.84
CA GLY A 65 -9.30 5.21 2.53
C GLY A 65 -10.14 4.97 3.78
N SER A 66 -11.45 4.92 3.60
CA SER A 66 -12.38 4.68 4.69
C SER A 66 -12.66 3.19 4.86
N PRO A 67 -12.69 2.69 6.10
CA PRO A 67 -13.24 1.37 6.39
C PRO A 67 -14.62 1.19 5.76
N ARG A 68 -14.84 0.08 5.05
CA ARG A 68 -16.20 -0.26 4.58
C ARG A 68 -17.16 -0.57 5.73
N TYR A 69 -16.60 -1.02 6.85
CA TYR A 69 -17.30 -1.30 8.09
C TYR A 69 -16.60 -0.46 9.16
N ARG A 70 -17.33 0.45 9.79
CA ARG A 70 -16.77 1.29 10.86
C ARG A 70 -16.59 0.45 12.11
N ASP A 71 -15.49 0.64 12.83
CA ASP A 71 -15.36 0.12 14.20
C ASP A 71 -16.53 0.68 15.02
N GLY A 72 -17.44 -0.20 15.44
CA GLY A 72 -18.70 0.18 16.11
C GLY A 72 -19.99 -0.19 15.36
N GLU A 73 -19.93 -0.60 14.08
CA GLU A 73 -21.02 -1.43 13.54
C GLU A 73 -20.96 -2.77 14.27
N ARG A 74 -21.93 -2.96 15.18
CA ARG A 74 -22.19 -4.17 15.99
C ARG A 74 -21.45 -5.37 15.42
N HIS A 75 -20.44 -5.86 16.16
CA HIS A 75 -19.85 -7.17 15.88
C HIS A 75 -21.03 -8.13 15.69
N GLU A 76 -21.26 -8.61 14.46
CA GLU A 76 -22.31 -9.59 14.20
C GLU A 76 -22.08 -10.71 15.20
N THR A 77 -23.09 -10.99 16.03
CA THR A 77 -22.99 -12.12 16.94
C THR A 77 -22.78 -13.39 16.12
N ALA A 78 -22.20 -14.43 16.71
CA ALA A 78 -22.00 -15.70 16.01
C ALA A 78 -23.31 -16.22 15.37
N GLU A 79 -24.46 -15.93 15.99
CA GLU A 79 -25.80 -16.25 15.48
C GLU A 79 -26.21 -15.43 14.24
N GLU A 80 -25.88 -14.13 14.18
CA GLU A 80 -26.11 -13.31 12.98
C GLU A 80 -25.18 -13.73 11.82
N GLU A 81 -23.93 -14.07 12.12
CA GLU A 81 -22.97 -14.63 11.15
C GLU A 81 -23.51 -15.95 10.58
N GLN A 82 -24.02 -16.84 11.43
CA GLN A 82 -24.59 -18.13 11.03
C GLN A 82 -25.87 -17.97 10.19
N ARG A 83 -26.81 -17.11 10.59
CA ARG A 83 -28.03 -16.84 9.81
C ARG A 83 -27.73 -16.25 8.43
N ARG A 84 -26.71 -15.39 8.33
CA ARG A 84 -26.29 -14.81 7.05
C ARG A 84 -25.60 -15.84 6.16
N ARG A 85 -24.81 -16.74 6.75
CA ARG A 85 -24.18 -17.87 6.06
C ARG A 85 -25.23 -18.84 5.52
N GLU A 86 -26.26 -19.14 6.29
CA GLU A 86 -27.38 -19.99 5.85
C GLU A 86 -28.16 -19.33 4.70
N ARG A 87 -28.53 -18.04 4.81
CA ARG A 87 -29.18 -17.32 3.71
C ARG A 87 -28.34 -17.28 2.44
N ALA A 88 -27.05 -17.00 2.54
CA ALA A 88 -26.15 -17.01 1.39
C ALA A 88 -26.07 -18.40 0.73
N ARG A 89 -26.13 -19.49 1.52
CA ARG A 89 -26.19 -20.86 1.01
C ARG A 89 -27.49 -21.13 0.24
N THR A 90 -28.61 -20.62 0.74
CA THR A 90 -29.93 -20.76 0.10
C THR A 90 -30.05 -19.93 -1.17
N ASP A 91 -29.49 -18.71 -1.19
CA ASP A 91 -29.55 -17.77 -2.31
C ASP A 91 -28.44 -18.00 -3.36
N GLY A 92 -27.60 -19.04 -3.18
CA GLY A 92 -26.50 -19.37 -4.10
C GLY A 92 -25.31 -18.40 -4.07
N TYR A 93 -25.22 -17.53 -3.07
CA TYR A 93 -24.17 -16.52 -2.93
C TYR A 93 -22.97 -17.03 -2.10
N ARG A 94 -21.74 -16.64 -2.49
CA ARG A 94 -20.54 -16.89 -1.67
C ARG A 94 -20.56 -16.01 -0.42
N PHE A 95 -20.50 -16.65 0.75
CA PHE A 95 -20.32 -15.96 2.02
C PHE A 95 -18.87 -15.51 2.20
N TYR A 96 -18.64 -14.20 2.26
CA TYR A 96 -17.36 -13.61 2.63
C TYR A 96 -17.45 -13.07 4.05
N LYS A 97 -16.58 -13.59 4.94
CA LYS A 97 -16.50 -13.11 6.32
C LYS A 97 -16.07 -11.64 6.34
N LYS A 98 -16.79 -10.80 7.09
CA LYS A 98 -16.37 -9.41 7.34
C LYS A 98 -15.03 -9.44 8.07
N ARG A 99 -14.03 -8.76 7.53
CA ARG A 99 -12.72 -8.57 8.17
C ARG A 99 -12.66 -7.12 8.67
N ALA A 100 -12.13 -6.93 9.87
CA ALA A 100 -11.78 -5.61 10.36
C ALA A 100 -10.87 -4.93 9.34
N SER A 101 -11.25 -3.72 8.94
CA SER A 101 -10.48 -2.94 7.98
C SER A 101 -9.26 -2.37 8.67
N LYS A 102 -8.08 -2.49 8.05
CA LYS A 102 -6.88 -1.81 8.55
C LYS A 102 -6.88 -0.31 8.22
N LEU A 103 -7.77 0.15 7.34
CA LEU A 103 -7.81 1.55 6.88
C LEU A 103 -8.14 2.52 8.02
N ARG A 104 -7.55 3.71 8.00
CA ARG A 104 -7.66 4.72 9.08
C ARG A 104 -7.91 6.13 8.53
N ASP A 105 -8.52 6.24 7.35
CA ASP A 105 -8.73 7.52 6.66
C ASP A 105 -7.45 8.35 6.52
N CYS A 106 -6.31 7.68 6.32
CA CYS A 106 -5.02 8.37 6.25
C CYS A 106 -4.97 9.26 4.99
N PRO A 107 -4.75 10.58 5.13
CA PRO A 107 -4.77 11.49 4.00
C PRO A 107 -3.47 11.43 3.20
N MET A 108 -2.41 10.78 3.70
CA MET A 108 -1.07 10.83 3.11
C MET A 108 -1.02 10.29 1.68
N ARG A 109 -0.63 11.15 0.73
CA ARG A 109 -0.47 10.90 -0.70
C ARG A 109 0.65 11.76 -1.29
N PHE A 110 1.30 11.22 -2.30
CA PHE A 110 2.24 11.94 -3.16
C PHE A 110 2.18 11.36 -4.57
N MET A 111 2.81 12.06 -5.51
CA MET A 111 2.85 11.68 -6.91
C MET A 111 4.25 11.24 -7.32
N LEU A 112 4.31 10.32 -8.28
CA LEU A 112 5.52 9.96 -8.99
C LEU A 112 5.32 10.31 -10.45
N HIS A 113 6.20 11.15 -10.99
CA HIS A 113 6.20 11.53 -12.40
C HIS A 113 7.38 10.88 -13.09
N GLU A 114 7.11 10.18 -14.19
CA GLU A 114 8.19 9.64 -15.00
C GLU A 114 9.03 10.78 -15.60
N ILE A 115 10.34 10.70 -15.42
CA ILE A 115 11.29 11.75 -15.83
C ILE A 115 11.43 11.74 -17.36
N VAL A 116 11.75 10.56 -17.90
CA VAL A 116 11.88 10.30 -19.34
C VAL A 116 10.88 9.22 -19.74
N PRO A 117 10.04 9.43 -20.77
CA PRO A 117 9.08 8.42 -21.22
C PRO A 117 9.73 7.05 -21.44
N GLY A 118 9.17 6.00 -20.83
CA GLY A 118 9.65 4.63 -20.99
C GLY A 118 10.95 4.31 -20.24
N SER A 119 11.54 5.25 -19.49
CA SER A 119 12.74 4.99 -18.68
C SER A 119 12.44 4.16 -17.43
N GLY A 120 11.21 4.23 -16.92
CA GLY A 120 10.87 3.69 -15.61
C GLY A 120 11.56 4.41 -14.45
N MET A 121 12.10 5.61 -14.67
CA MET A 121 12.66 6.48 -13.64
C MET A 121 11.62 7.53 -13.24
N PHE A 122 11.34 7.63 -11.96
CA PHE A 122 10.28 8.45 -11.41
C PHE A 122 10.80 9.46 -10.41
N VAL A 123 10.37 10.71 -10.54
CA VAL A 123 10.62 11.76 -9.56
C VAL A 123 9.41 11.98 -8.68
N VAL A 124 9.64 12.16 -7.38
CA VAL A 124 8.60 12.50 -6.42
C VAL A 124 8.15 13.93 -6.61
N LYS A 125 6.83 14.09 -6.67
CA LYS A 125 6.11 15.36 -6.62
C LYS A 125 5.10 15.30 -5.49
N HIS A 126 5.05 16.33 -4.65
CA HIS A 126 4.07 16.35 -3.57
C HIS A 126 2.66 16.56 -4.12
N SER A 127 1.67 16.13 -3.34
CA SER A 127 0.27 16.41 -3.62
C SER A 127 0.02 17.91 -3.59
N ASP A 128 -0.77 18.42 -4.55
CA ASP A 128 -1.22 19.82 -4.62
C ASP A 128 -2.07 20.19 -3.39
N ALA A 129 -2.71 19.21 -2.77
CA ALA A 129 -3.43 19.33 -1.51
C ALA A 129 -2.46 19.06 -0.33
N PRO A 130 -2.09 20.09 0.47
CA PRO A 130 -1.11 19.97 1.56
C PRO A 130 -1.57 19.01 2.69
N GLU A 131 -2.88 18.88 2.90
CA GLU A 131 -3.46 17.95 3.88
C GLU A 131 -3.07 16.49 3.58
N HIS A 132 -2.73 16.19 2.33
CA HIS A 132 -2.27 14.86 1.94
C HIS A 132 -0.77 14.62 2.22
N GLN A 133 -0.04 15.50 2.91
CA GLN A 133 1.41 15.34 3.07
C GLN A 133 1.84 14.72 4.40
N ARG A 134 0.92 14.22 5.23
CA ARG A 134 1.26 13.58 6.51
C ARG A 134 0.36 12.41 6.85
N CYS A 135 0.94 11.38 7.45
CA CYS A 135 0.16 10.31 8.07
C CYS A 135 -0.49 10.82 9.36
N ASN A 136 -1.72 10.36 9.63
CA ASN A 136 -2.49 10.64 10.85
C ASN A 136 -2.54 9.44 11.82
N HIS A 137 -1.74 8.39 11.57
CA HIS A 137 -1.67 7.18 12.38
C HIS A 137 -0.26 6.97 12.91
N GLU A 138 -0.16 6.14 13.96
CA GLU A 138 1.10 5.73 14.54
C GLU A 138 1.98 4.99 13.51
N PRO A 139 3.32 5.04 13.67
CA PRO A 139 4.23 4.28 12.83
C PRO A 139 3.92 2.78 12.89
N GLU A 140 4.05 2.09 11.76
CA GLU A 140 4.04 0.63 11.77
C GLU A 140 5.32 0.13 12.46
N PRO A 141 5.21 -0.91 13.31
CA PRO A 141 6.40 -1.58 13.83
C PRO A 141 7.19 -2.09 12.62
N VAL A 142 8.46 -1.69 12.55
CA VAL A 142 9.38 -2.25 11.55
C VAL A 142 9.45 -3.74 11.88
N PRO A 143 9.23 -4.65 10.92
CA PRO A 143 9.48 -6.06 11.18
C PRO A 143 10.94 -6.16 11.60
N GLU A 144 11.19 -6.53 12.86
CA GLU A 144 12.53 -6.85 13.32
C GLU A 144 13.00 -7.97 12.38
N VAL A 145 14.05 -7.68 11.62
CA VAL A 145 14.74 -8.72 10.87
C VAL A 145 15.29 -9.62 11.96
N GLY A 146 14.55 -10.69 12.27
CA GLY A 146 14.99 -11.68 13.23
C GLY A 146 16.41 -12.06 12.85
N GLU A 147 17.33 -11.86 13.79
CA GLU A 147 18.65 -12.47 13.76
C GLU A 147 18.41 -13.97 13.72
N ALA A 148 18.26 -14.50 12.51
CA ALA A 148 18.26 -15.92 12.26
C ALA A 148 19.69 -16.38 12.54
N ASP A 149 19.89 -16.84 13.78
CA ASP A 149 20.58 -18.08 14.05
C ASP A 149 21.98 -18.20 13.40
N VAL A 150 22.90 -17.31 13.80
CA VAL A 150 24.34 -17.60 13.73
C VAL A 150 24.75 -18.11 15.10
N SER A 151 24.28 -19.31 15.44
CA SER A 151 24.79 -20.07 16.58
C SER A 151 24.44 -21.53 16.38
N LEU A 152 25.16 -22.22 15.49
CA LEU A 152 25.39 -23.68 15.54
C LEU A 152 26.36 -24.09 14.42
N LEU A 153 27.63 -23.71 14.57
CA LEU A 153 28.75 -24.46 13.97
C LEU A 153 29.82 -24.61 15.06
N SER A 154 29.63 -25.60 15.92
CA SER A 154 30.74 -26.20 16.66
C SER A 154 31.38 -27.24 15.74
N PRO A 155 32.71 -27.24 15.57
CA PRO A 155 33.42 -28.31 14.89
C PRO A 155 33.63 -29.48 15.86
N GLU A 156 33.37 -30.70 15.39
CA GLU A 156 34.06 -31.92 15.83
C GLU A 156 34.84 -32.50 14.65
#